data_AF-A0A8S9M5A8-F1
#
_entry.id   AF-A0A8S9M5A8-F1
#
_cell.length_a   1.000
_cell.length_b   1.000
_cell.length_c   1.000
_cell.angle_alpha   90.00
_cell.angle_beta   90.00
_cell.angle_gamma   90.00
#
_symmetry.space_group_name_H-M   'P 1'
#
loop_
_entity.id
_entity.type
_entity.pdbx_description
1 polymer ?
#
loop_
_entity_poly.entity_id
_entity_poly.type
_entity_poly.pdbx_seq_one_letter_code
_entity_poly.pdbx_strand_id
1 'polypeptide(L)'
;MAHLPRVLMVAEKPSIALSIASVLSHGQMSTRRGSTEVHEFDGMFRGFKAHYRVTSVIGHVFSVDFPEKYQNWSTIDPQDLFDAPIQKKESNPKAHICRHLSNEARGCSYMVLWLDCDREGENICFEGKSIIIECTGFDMKDSKRKVYRAKFSSVTEKDISKAMDNLVEPNRDEALAVDARQEIDLKVGVAFSRFQTSYFQGKYQNLDCRVISYGPCQTPTLGFCVQRYMQINTFKPEKFWSLRPHLMKDGYELQLEWDRRRLFDLEAAVVFQKLVVEGRTAKVIDVSEKQEIEHMDALFEAQFSPLADSGRALSKCGKCLRYMKHITAVPPRLFCGTCEEVYYLPQKGTVKLYKELTCPLDNFELVIYSVPGTEGKSFPLCPYCYNSPPFEGIDTLFGPAKTANASAKTKTGSGMPCSLCPHPTCPHSLRNQGVCACPECEGTLVLDPVSFPKWKLNCNLCSCIVMLPEGAHRIATTSNRCPECDSAIIEIDFNKKTTPLDNGATLHQGCVLCDELLLSLVEVKHGRSFVRRGGRGRGRGRGRGRGGRRGSKAIDPKMSFRDF
;
A
#
# COMPACT_ATOMS: atom_id res chain seq x y z
N MET A 1 -41.47 -34.56 -7.29
CA MET A 1 -40.88 -33.43 -6.55
C MET A 1 -40.60 -32.31 -7.53
N ALA A 2 -41.19 -31.12 -7.35
CA ALA A 2 -40.93 -30.00 -8.24
C ALA A 2 -39.46 -29.56 -8.06
N HIS A 3 -38.63 -29.72 -9.10
CA HIS A 3 -37.25 -29.25 -9.06
C HIS A 3 -37.24 -27.73 -9.00
N LEU A 4 -36.57 -27.17 -7.99
CA LEU A 4 -36.37 -25.73 -7.88
C LEU A 4 -35.63 -25.20 -9.12
N PRO A 5 -36.04 -24.07 -9.71
CA PRO A 5 -35.32 -23.44 -10.81
C PRO A 5 -33.91 -23.05 -10.34
N ARG A 6 -32.92 -23.27 -11.22
CA ARG A 6 -31.51 -22.98 -10.93
C ARG A 6 -31.08 -21.65 -11.54
N VAL A 7 -30.40 -20.82 -10.76
CA VAL A 7 -29.88 -19.52 -11.16
C VAL A 7 -28.35 -19.55 -11.11
N LEU A 8 -27.70 -19.38 -12.27
CA LEU A 8 -26.25 -19.25 -12.35
C LEU A 8 -25.86 -17.78 -12.16
N MET A 9 -24.90 -17.52 -11.26
CA MET A 9 -24.29 -16.22 -11.07
C MET A 9 -22.81 -16.30 -11.41
N VAL A 10 -22.32 -15.37 -12.23
CA VAL A 10 -20.92 -15.34 -12.68
C VAL A 10 -20.28 -14.01 -12.33
N ALA A 11 -19.25 -14.03 -11.49
CA ALA A 11 -18.44 -12.86 -11.12
C ALA A 11 -17.08 -12.84 -11.86
N GLU A 12 -16.39 -11.71 -11.83
CA GLU A 12 -15.10 -11.54 -12.54
C GLU A 12 -13.93 -12.31 -11.91
N LYS A 13 -13.96 -12.46 -10.59
CA LYS A 13 -12.86 -13.02 -9.80
C LYS A 13 -13.40 -13.94 -8.69
N PRO A 14 -12.66 -14.98 -8.27
CA PRO A 14 -13.09 -15.88 -7.20
C PRO A 14 -13.42 -15.17 -5.88
N SER A 15 -12.65 -14.14 -5.52
CA SER A 15 -12.89 -13.36 -4.30
C SER A 15 -14.23 -12.63 -4.33
N ILE A 16 -14.64 -12.12 -5.50
CA ILE A 16 -15.90 -11.39 -5.67
C ILE A 16 -17.08 -12.38 -5.61
N ALA A 17 -16.96 -13.53 -6.27
CA ALA A 17 -17.96 -14.60 -6.18
C ALA A 17 -18.22 -15.04 -4.73
N LEU A 18 -17.15 -15.23 -3.94
CA LEU A 18 -17.27 -15.59 -2.53
C LEU A 18 -17.99 -14.50 -1.73
N SER A 19 -17.64 -13.23 -1.93
CA SER A 19 -18.28 -12.13 -1.21
C SER A 19 -19.77 -12.01 -1.55
N ILE A 20 -20.14 -12.13 -2.83
CA ILE A 20 -21.54 -12.10 -3.27
C ILE A 20 -22.30 -13.29 -2.69
N ALA A 21 -21.75 -14.50 -2.79
CA ALA A 21 -22.39 -15.69 -2.24
C ALA A 21 -22.56 -15.60 -0.72
N SER A 22 -21.56 -15.09 0.00
CA SER A 22 -21.61 -14.88 1.46
C SER A 22 -22.73 -13.92 1.86
N VAL A 23 -22.87 -12.80 1.15
CA VAL A 23 -23.92 -11.81 1.40
C VAL A 23 -25.30 -12.38 1.10
N LEU A 24 -25.50 -12.96 -0.09
CA LEU A 24 -26.81 -13.46 -0.52
C LEU A 24 -27.28 -14.71 0.22
N SER A 25 -26.34 -15.49 0.78
CA SER A 25 -26.68 -16.67 1.59
C SER A 25 -26.72 -16.40 3.10
N HIS A 26 -26.43 -15.16 3.54
CA HIS A 26 -26.19 -14.82 4.95
C HIS A 26 -25.21 -15.79 5.63
N GLY A 27 -24.17 -16.21 4.89
CA GLY A 27 -23.16 -17.18 5.31
C GLY A 27 -23.55 -18.66 5.23
N GLN A 28 -24.77 -18.99 4.81
CA GLN A 28 -25.27 -20.36 4.68
C GLN A 28 -25.13 -20.89 3.25
N MET A 29 -23.92 -21.29 2.86
CA MET A 29 -23.63 -21.84 1.53
C MET A 29 -22.80 -23.12 1.58
N SER A 30 -23.00 -23.99 0.59
CA SER A 30 -22.12 -25.12 0.30
C SER A 30 -21.13 -24.72 -0.78
N THR A 31 -19.85 -25.06 -0.63
CA THR A 31 -18.83 -24.74 -1.66
C THR A 31 -18.26 -26.02 -2.26
N ARG A 32 -18.35 -26.14 -3.59
CA ARG A 32 -17.77 -27.23 -4.37
C ARG A 32 -16.54 -26.73 -5.12
N ARG A 33 -15.51 -27.58 -5.19
CA ARG A 33 -14.28 -27.29 -5.94
C ARG A 33 -14.45 -27.66 -7.41
N GLY A 34 -14.04 -26.74 -8.29
CA GLY A 34 -13.96 -26.90 -9.75
C GLY A 34 -12.73 -26.17 -10.30
N SER A 35 -12.77 -25.71 -11.56
CA SER A 35 -11.75 -24.79 -12.07
C SER A 35 -11.75 -23.47 -11.30
N THR A 36 -12.94 -22.97 -10.99
CA THR A 36 -13.20 -21.97 -9.97
C THR A 36 -14.18 -22.54 -8.94
N GLU A 37 -14.16 -21.99 -7.73
CA GLU A 37 -15.09 -22.42 -6.68
C GLU A 37 -16.54 -22.14 -7.10
N VAL A 38 -17.45 -23.05 -6.71
CA VAL A 38 -18.89 -22.93 -6.95
C VAL A 38 -19.59 -22.92 -5.59
N HIS A 39 -20.25 -21.81 -5.28
CA HIS A 39 -20.98 -21.62 -4.04
C HIS A 39 -22.48 -21.82 -4.31
N GLU A 40 -23.09 -22.77 -3.62
CA GLU A 40 -24.46 -23.22 -3.83
C GLU A 40 -25.31 -22.96 -2.57
N PHE A 41 -26.50 -22.39 -2.76
CA PHE A 41 -27.46 -22.12 -1.68
C PHE A 41 -28.87 -21.93 -2.23
N ASP A 42 -29.89 -22.10 -1.38
CA ASP A 42 -31.28 -21.83 -1.74
C ASP A 42 -31.66 -20.41 -1.30
N GLY A 43 -32.45 -19.70 -2.12
CA GLY A 43 -32.97 -18.40 -1.76
C GLY A 43 -34.16 -17.96 -2.60
N MET A 44 -34.61 -16.73 -2.41
CA MET A 44 -35.69 -16.15 -3.21
C MET A 44 -35.12 -15.41 -4.42
N PHE A 45 -35.61 -15.72 -5.62
CA PHE A 45 -35.32 -14.99 -6.85
C PHE A 45 -36.62 -14.42 -7.40
N ARG A 46 -36.76 -13.08 -7.43
CA ARG A 46 -37.92 -12.37 -8.01
C ARG A 46 -39.29 -12.95 -7.60
N GLY A 47 -39.44 -13.34 -6.33
CA GLY A 47 -40.69 -13.85 -5.76
C GLY A 47 -40.89 -15.37 -5.76
N PHE A 48 -39.96 -16.17 -6.31
CA PHE A 48 -40.01 -17.63 -6.21
C PHE A 48 -38.74 -18.21 -5.58
N LYS A 49 -38.86 -19.39 -4.97
CA LYS A 49 -37.71 -20.10 -4.40
C LYS A 49 -36.85 -20.70 -5.53
N ALA A 50 -35.56 -20.42 -5.50
CA ALA A 50 -34.60 -20.85 -6.51
C ALA A 50 -33.31 -21.38 -5.84
N HIS A 51 -32.60 -22.23 -6.56
CA HIS A 51 -31.30 -22.73 -6.16
C HIS A 51 -30.20 -21.95 -6.88
N TYR A 52 -29.38 -21.23 -6.14
CA TYR A 52 -28.30 -20.39 -6.65
C TYR A 52 -27.00 -21.17 -6.80
N ARG A 53 -26.28 -20.90 -7.90
CA ARG A 53 -24.91 -21.35 -8.13
C ARG A 53 -24.07 -20.14 -8.47
N VAL A 54 -23.18 -19.74 -7.56
CA VAL A 54 -22.29 -18.60 -7.75
C VAL A 54 -20.91 -19.10 -8.08
N THR A 55 -20.37 -18.69 -9.21
CA THR A 55 -19.01 -19.01 -9.64
C THR A 55 -18.35 -17.77 -10.25
N SER A 56 -17.14 -17.93 -10.76
CA SER A 56 -16.37 -16.81 -11.34
C SER A 56 -15.55 -17.21 -12.55
N VAL A 57 -15.19 -16.20 -13.34
CA VAL A 57 -14.07 -16.24 -14.27
C VAL A 57 -12.78 -15.78 -13.57
N ILE A 58 -11.70 -15.62 -14.32
CA ILE A 58 -10.40 -15.14 -13.81
C ILE A 58 -9.96 -13.96 -14.70
N GLY A 59 -10.74 -12.88 -14.69
CA GLY A 59 -10.61 -11.79 -15.65
C GLY A 59 -11.12 -12.18 -17.05
N HIS A 60 -10.55 -11.58 -18.10
CA HIS A 60 -10.93 -11.87 -19.49
C HIS A 60 -10.77 -13.34 -19.83
N VAL A 61 -11.83 -13.94 -20.37
CA VAL A 61 -11.81 -15.35 -20.75
C VAL A 61 -11.12 -15.51 -22.10
N PHE A 62 -11.28 -14.53 -22.98
CA PHE A 62 -10.63 -14.50 -24.28
C PHE A 62 -9.57 -13.40 -24.39
N SER A 63 -8.64 -13.63 -25.30
CA SER A 63 -7.73 -12.64 -25.84
C SER A 63 -7.96 -12.55 -27.35
N VAL A 64 -7.80 -11.35 -27.89
CA VAL A 64 -7.87 -11.13 -29.34
C VAL A 64 -6.49 -11.33 -29.93
N ASP A 65 -6.40 -12.12 -30.99
CA ASP A 65 -5.15 -12.40 -31.70
C ASP A 65 -5.43 -12.64 -33.19
N PHE A 66 -4.38 -12.64 -34.01
CA PHE A 66 -4.52 -13.00 -35.42
C PHE A 66 -4.61 -14.52 -35.62
N PRO A 67 -5.27 -14.99 -36.70
CA PRO A 67 -5.16 -16.35 -37.22
C PRO A 67 -3.72 -16.82 -37.40
N GLU A 68 -3.47 -18.12 -37.28
CA GLU A 68 -2.12 -18.70 -37.36
C GLU A 68 -1.38 -18.31 -38.64
N LYS A 69 -2.10 -18.15 -39.75
CA LYS A 69 -1.54 -17.69 -41.03
C LYS A 69 -0.86 -16.32 -40.96
N TYR A 70 -1.28 -15.43 -40.05
CA TYR A 70 -0.70 -14.10 -39.85
C TYR A 70 0.30 -14.03 -38.68
N GLN A 71 0.58 -15.15 -38.01
CA GLN A 71 1.49 -15.17 -36.86
C GLN A 71 2.97 -15.22 -37.25
N ASN A 72 3.29 -15.54 -38.51
CA ASN A 72 4.68 -15.58 -38.98
C ASN A 72 5.16 -14.18 -39.37
N TRP A 73 6.20 -13.67 -38.67
CA TRP A 73 6.72 -12.32 -38.84
C TRP A 73 7.56 -12.16 -40.11
N SER A 74 8.12 -13.26 -40.62
CA SER A 74 9.06 -13.24 -41.75
C SER A 74 8.37 -13.28 -43.11
N THR A 75 7.11 -13.72 -43.16
CA THR A 75 6.40 -13.99 -44.42
C THR A 75 5.23 -13.04 -44.69
N ILE A 76 4.80 -12.28 -43.68
CA ILE A 76 3.62 -11.43 -43.75
C ILE A 76 4.06 -9.98 -43.76
N ASP A 77 3.58 -9.22 -44.74
CA ASP A 77 3.77 -7.77 -44.74
C ASP A 77 2.99 -7.17 -43.56
N PRO A 78 3.62 -6.36 -42.70
CA PRO A 78 2.92 -5.65 -41.63
C PRO A 78 1.69 -4.84 -42.10
N GLN A 79 1.65 -4.39 -43.36
CA GLN A 79 0.50 -3.69 -43.92
C GLN A 79 -0.75 -4.59 -44.04
N ASP A 80 -0.57 -5.88 -44.35
CA ASP A 80 -1.70 -6.83 -44.48
C ASP A 80 -2.43 -7.07 -43.16
N LEU A 81 -1.82 -6.72 -42.01
CA LEU A 81 -2.40 -6.89 -40.68
C LEU A 81 -3.56 -5.92 -40.41
N PHE A 82 -3.67 -4.81 -41.13
CA PHE A 82 -4.80 -3.88 -40.99
C PHE A 82 -6.11 -4.50 -41.48
N ASP A 83 -6.06 -5.24 -42.58
CA ASP A 83 -7.22 -5.93 -43.15
C ASP A 83 -7.38 -7.37 -42.65
N ALA A 84 -6.38 -7.90 -41.93
CA ALA A 84 -6.43 -9.25 -41.39
C ALA A 84 -7.60 -9.43 -40.41
N PRO A 85 -8.38 -10.53 -40.54
CA PRO A 85 -9.38 -10.88 -39.55
C PRO A 85 -8.73 -11.20 -38.20
N ILE A 86 -9.44 -10.87 -37.13
CA ILE A 86 -9.06 -11.21 -35.75
C ILE A 86 -9.85 -12.42 -35.25
N GLN A 87 -9.29 -13.14 -34.30
CA GLN A 87 -9.94 -14.26 -33.62
C GLN A 87 -9.82 -14.11 -32.11
N LYS A 88 -10.88 -14.49 -31.39
CA LYS A 88 -10.85 -14.62 -29.93
C LYS A 88 -10.35 -16.02 -29.57
N LYS A 89 -9.27 -16.09 -28.80
CA LYS A 89 -8.67 -17.33 -28.27
C LYS A 89 -8.77 -17.33 -26.76
N GLU A 90 -8.91 -18.51 -26.15
CA GLU A 90 -8.92 -18.58 -24.68
C GLU A 90 -7.60 -18.03 -24.12
N SER A 91 -7.68 -17.03 -23.24
CA SER A 91 -6.51 -16.40 -22.61
C SER A 91 -5.70 -17.40 -21.78
N ASN A 92 -6.38 -18.37 -21.17
CA ASN A 92 -5.74 -19.42 -20.38
C ASN A 92 -6.43 -20.78 -20.59
N PRO A 93 -6.07 -21.52 -21.67
CA PRO A 93 -6.70 -22.81 -21.99
C PRO A 93 -6.53 -23.87 -20.88
N LYS A 94 -5.48 -23.76 -20.07
CA LYS A 94 -5.18 -24.67 -18.96
C LYS A 94 -6.13 -24.50 -17.78
N ALA A 95 -6.78 -23.34 -17.66
CA ALA A 95 -7.77 -23.08 -16.61
C ALA A 95 -9.14 -23.71 -16.93
N HIS A 96 -9.37 -24.12 -18.19
CA HIS A 96 -10.61 -24.77 -18.64
C HIS A 96 -11.89 -24.01 -18.25
N ILE A 97 -11.84 -22.67 -18.23
CA ILE A 97 -12.95 -21.83 -17.76
C ILE A 97 -14.18 -21.99 -18.63
N CYS A 98 -14.05 -22.06 -19.96
CA CYS A 98 -15.19 -22.26 -20.87
C CYS A 98 -15.91 -23.58 -20.58
N ARG A 99 -15.16 -24.67 -20.37
CA ARG A 99 -15.71 -25.98 -20.01
C ARG A 99 -16.38 -25.97 -18.63
N HIS A 100 -15.77 -25.27 -17.66
CA HIS A 100 -16.33 -25.08 -16.32
C HIS A 100 -17.67 -24.34 -16.37
N LEU A 101 -17.71 -23.15 -17.00
CA LEU A 101 -18.94 -22.38 -17.16
C LEU A 101 -20.02 -23.17 -17.91
N SER A 102 -19.66 -23.91 -18.96
CA SER A 102 -20.58 -24.78 -19.68
C SER A 102 -21.21 -25.84 -18.78
N ASN A 103 -20.41 -26.52 -17.96
CA ASN A 103 -20.92 -27.54 -17.05
C ASN A 103 -21.84 -26.96 -15.98
N GLU A 104 -21.50 -25.79 -15.42
CA GLU A 104 -22.29 -25.16 -14.36
C GLU A 104 -23.59 -24.54 -14.86
N ALA A 105 -23.61 -24.06 -16.10
CA ALA A 105 -24.81 -23.54 -16.75
C ALA A 105 -25.81 -24.64 -17.15
N ARG A 106 -25.40 -25.92 -17.24
CA ARG A 106 -26.32 -27.02 -17.57
C ARG A 106 -27.44 -27.16 -16.53
N GLY A 107 -28.67 -27.06 -17.01
CA GLY A 107 -29.87 -27.17 -16.18
C GLY A 107 -30.20 -25.91 -15.37
N CYS A 108 -29.50 -24.79 -15.62
CA CYS A 108 -29.89 -23.48 -15.11
C CYS A 108 -30.96 -22.85 -16.01
N SER A 109 -31.89 -22.12 -15.40
CA SER A 109 -32.98 -21.41 -16.09
C SER A 109 -32.67 -19.91 -16.22
N TYR A 110 -31.90 -19.35 -15.28
CA TYR A 110 -31.57 -17.94 -15.25
C TYR A 110 -30.07 -17.73 -15.08
N MET A 111 -29.57 -16.63 -15.63
CA MET A 111 -28.19 -16.21 -15.45
C MET A 111 -28.14 -14.76 -14.94
N VAL A 112 -27.30 -14.49 -13.95
CA VAL A 112 -27.04 -13.14 -13.43
C VAL A 112 -25.54 -12.85 -13.50
N LEU A 113 -25.18 -11.78 -14.20
CA LEU A 113 -23.80 -11.37 -14.43
C LEU A 113 -23.39 -10.35 -13.36
N TRP A 114 -22.36 -10.71 -12.59
CA TRP A 114 -21.79 -9.97 -11.46
C TRP A 114 -20.33 -9.56 -11.72
N LEU A 115 -20.04 -9.21 -12.96
CA LEU A 115 -18.73 -8.71 -13.39
C LEU A 115 -18.52 -7.27 -12.89
N ASP A 116 -17.29 -6.77 -12.85
CA ASP A 116 -17.05 -5.41 -12.38
C ASP A 116 -17.81 -4.39 -13.27
N CYS A 117 -18.32 -3.31 -12.69
CA CYS A 117 -19.23 -2.38 -13.38
C CYS A 117 -18.48 -1.30 -14.17
N ASP A 118 -17.54 -1.72 -15.01
CA ASP A 118 -16.84 -0.90 -15.99
C ASP A 118 -17.02 -1.48 -17.41
N ARG A 119 -16.44 -0.82 -18.41
CA ARG A 119 -16.55 -1.26 -19.82
C ARG A 119 -15.91 -2.63 -20.06
N GLU A 120 -14.82 -2.95 -19.35
CA GLU A 120 -14.13 -4.26 -19.49
C GLU A 120 -15.03 -5.37 -18.92
N GLY A 121 -15.66 -5.15 -17.76
CA GLY A 121 -16.61 -6.08 -17.18
C GLY A 121 -17.87 -6.28 -18.03
N GLU A 122 -18.36 -5.24 -18.72
CA GLU A 122 -19.41 -5.41 -19.74
C GLU A 122 -18.92 -6.24 -20.94
N ASN A 123 -17.69 -6.05 -21.41
CA ASN A 123 -17.14 -6.91 -22.48
C ASN A 123 -17.08 -8.39 -22.04
N ILE A 124 -16.61 -8.67 -20.83
CA ILE A 124 -16.58 -10.02 -20.26
C ILE A 124 -18.01 -10.57 -20.07
N CYS A 125 -19.02 -9.72 -19.85
CA CYS A 125 -20.43 -10.15 -19.78
C CYS A 125 -20.83 -10.81 -21.09
N PHE A 126 -20.45 -10.20 -22.22
CA PHE A 126 -20.75 -10.73 -23.54
C PHE A 126 -19.86 -11.92 -23.90
N GLU A 127 -18.60 -11.98 -23.47
CA GLU A 127 -17.76 -13.18 -23.61
C GLU A 127 -18.39 -14.38 -22.88
N GLY A 128 -18.73 -14.21 -21.60
CA GLY A 128 -19.39 -15.23 -20.79
C GLY A 128 -20.75 -15.62 -21.34
N LYS A 129 -21.52 -14.65 -21.84
CA LYS A 129 -22.80 -14.89 -22.52
C LYS A 129 -22.62 -15.72 -23.79
N SER A 130 -21.65 -15.38 -24.65
CA SER A 130 -21.36 -16.16 -25.87
C SER A 130 -20.88 -17.57 -25.55
N ILE A 131 -19.93 -17.74 -24.61
CA ILE A 131 -19.47 -19.07 -24.16
C ILE A 131 -20.63 -19.90 -23.66
N ILE A 132 -21.49 -19.33 -22.81
CA ILE A 132 -22.58 -20.07 -22.20
C ILE A 132 -23.65 -20.40 -23.25
N ILE A 133 -23.99 -19.48 -24.15
CA ILE A 133 -24.94 -19.73 -25.25
C ILE A 133 -24.40 -20.81 -26.20
N GLU A 134 -23.15 -20.70 -26.66
CA GLU A 134 -22.52 -21.65 -27.58
C GLU A 134 -22.27 -23.02 -26.95
N CYS A 135 -21.77 -23.07 -25.70
CA CYS A 135 -21.36 -24.32 -25.07
C CYS A 135 -22.48 -25.04 -24.29
N THR A 136 -23.61 -24.38 -24.02
CA THR A 136 -24.74 -25.03 -23.32
C THR A 136 -26.02 -25.13 -24.13
N GLY A 137 -26.04 -24.61 -25.36
CA GLY A 137 -27.26 -24.51 -26.14
C GLY A 137 -28.32 -23.69 -25.41
N PHE A 138 -27.88 -22.62 -24.72
CA PHE A 138 -28.76 -21.68 -24.04
C PHE A 138 -29.51 -20.87 -25.09
N ASP A 139 -30.52 -21.49 -25.71
CA ASP A 139 -31.29 -20.84 -26.77
C ASP A 139 -32.10 -19.70 -26.16
N MET A 140 -31.69 -18.46 -26.46
CA MET A 140 -32.36 -17.23 -26.04
C MET A 140 -33.75 -17.09 -26.66
N LYS A 141 -34.12 -17.96 -27.62
CA LYS A 141 -35.49 -18.05 -28.16
C LYS A 141 -36.45 -18.75 -27.20
N ASP A 142 -35.96 -19.50 -26.21
CA ASP A 142 -36.79 -20.09 -25.17
C ASP A 142 -37.17 -19.00 -24.15
N SER A 143 -38.45 -18.62 -24.11
CA SER A 143 -38.99 -17.55 -23.27
C SER A 143 -38.76 -17.76 -21.76
N LYS A 144 -38.33 -18.97 -21.37
CA LYS A 144 -38.02 -19.37 -19.98
C LYS A 144 -36.57 -19.06 -19.56
N ARG A 145 -35.70 -18.66 -20.49
CA ARG A 145 -34.27 -18.43 -20.25
C ARG A 145 -33.93 -16.95 -20.37
N LYS A 146 -33.52 -16.31 -19.26
CA LYS A 146 -33.21 -14.87 -19.20
C LYS A 146 -31.82 -14.61 -18.60
N VAL A 147 -31.12 -13.65 -19.21
CA VAL A 147 -29.83 -13.14 -18.76
C VAL A 147 -30.03 -11.77 -18.14
N TYR A 148 -29.52 -11.60 -16.92
CA TYR A 148 -29.58 -10.37 -16.16
C TYR A 148 -28.16 -9.88 -15.86
N ARG A 149 -28.04 -8.57 -15.67
CA ARG A 149 -26.84 -7.86 -15.26
C ARG A 149 -27.10 -7.17 -13.92
N ALA A 150 -26.31 -7.51 -12.92
CA ALA A 150 -26.31 -6.79 -11.64
C ALA A 150 -25.37 -5.58 -11.75
N LYS A 151 -25.84 -4.39 -11.36
CA LYS A 151 -25.04 -3.17 -11.31
C LYS A 151 -24.75 -2.81 -9.85
N PHE A 152 -23.48 -2.76 -9.48
CA PHE A 152 -23.00 -2.45 -8.12
C PHE A 152 -21.72 -1.60 -8.21
N SER A 153 -21.47 -0.79 -7.20
CA SER A 153 -20.27 0.06 -7.10
C SER A 153 -19.33 -0.39 -5.98
N SER A 154 -19.81 -1.26 -5.09
CA SER A 154 -19.07 -1.78 -3.95
C SER A 154 -19.50 -3.21 -3.61
N VAL A 155 -18.59 -3.98 -3.02
CA VAL A 155 -18.87 -5.34 -2.53
C VAL A 155 -19.39 -5.29 -1.09
N THR A 156 -20.40 -4.46 -0.85
CA THR A 156 -21.04 -4.31 0.47
C THR A 156 -22.43 -4.93 0.46
N GLU A 157 -22.90 -5.39 1.62
CA GLU A 157 -24.20 -6.07 1.76
C GLU A 157 -25.37 -5.24 1.21
N LYS A 158 -25.38 -3.93 1.51
CA LYS A 158 -26.42 -3.00 1.05
C LYS A 158 -26.45 -2.90 -0.48
N ASP A 159 -25.28 -2.77 -1.09
CA ASP A 159 -25.15 -2.52 -2.54
C ASP A 159 -25.44 -3.80 -3.35
N ILE A 160 -24.97 -4.96 -2.86
CA ILE A 160 -25.27 -6.27 -3.46
C ILE A 160 -26.77 -6.56 -3.38
N SER A 161 -27.41 -6.30 -2.24
CA SER A 161 -28.85 -6.51 -2.08
C SER A 161 -29.63 -5.60 -3.05
N LYS A 162 -29.28 -4.31 -3.11
CA LYS A 162 -29.88 -3.35 -4.03
C LYS A 162 -29.70 -3.75 -5.51
N ALA A 163 -28.51 -4.26 -5.88
CA ALA A 163 -28.22 -4.72 -7.23
C ALA A 163 -29.05 -5.95 -7.60
N MET A 164 -29.28 -6.86 -6.64
CA MET A 164 -30.09 -8.06 -6.83
C MET A 164 -31.57 -7.74 -7.04
N ASP A 165 -32.07 -6.67 -6.40
CA ASP A 165 -33.45 -6.20 -6.58
C ASP A 165 -33.64 -5.44 -7.91
N ASN A 166 -32.59 -4.77 -8.40
CA ASN A 166 -32.63 -3.89 -9.58
C ASN A 166 -31.80 -4.44 -10.76
N LEU A 167 -32.06 -5.69 -11.14
CA LEU A 167 -31.38 -6.34 -12.27
C LEU A 167 -31.77 -5.72 -13.61
N VAL A 168 -30.76 -5.44 -14.45
CA VAL A 168 -30.90 -4.85 -15.79
C VAL A 168 -30.41 -5.80 -16.88
N GLU A 169 -30.44 -5.38 -18.14
CA GLU A 169 -29.81 -6.10 -19.25
C GLU A 169 -28.35 -5.63 -19.47
N PRO A 170 -27.44 -6.52 -19.93
CA PRO A 170 -26.06 -6.13 -20.21
C PRO A 170 -25.96 -5.17 -21.41
N ASN A 171 -25.04 -4.20 -21.35
CA ASN A 171 -24.94 -3.15 -22.37
C ASN A 171 -24.03 -3.57 -23.53
N ARG A 172 -24.62 -3.81 -24.71
CA ARG A 172 -23.87 -4.27 -25.90
C ARG A 172 -22.94 -3.19 -26.46
N ASP A 173 -23.34 -1.92 -26.41
CA ASP A 173 -22.58 -0.85 -27.04
C ASP A 173 -21.27 -0.59 -26.28
N GLU A 174 -21.28 -0.70 -24.94
CA GLU A 174 -20.08 -0.64 -24.11
C GLU A 174 -19.13 -1.81 -24.41
N ALA A 175 -19.67 -3.02 -24.60
CA ALA A 175 -18.87 -4.19 -24.95
C ALA A 175 -18.23 -4.05 -26.34
N LEU A 176 -18.97 -3.54 -27.34
CA LEU A 176 -18.46 -3.29 -28.70
C LEU A 176 -17.37 -2.22 -28.71
N ALA A 177 -17.46 -1.21 -27.84
CA ALA A 177 -16.41 -0.20 -27.70
C ALA A 177 -15.08 -0.81 -27.21
N VAL A 178 -15.13 -1.79 -26.31
CA VAL A 178 -13.94 -2.52 -25.86
C VAL A 178 -13.39 -3.42 -26.97
N ASP A 179 -14.25 -4.14 -27.70
CA ASP A 179 -13.83 -4.97 -28.83
C ASP A 179 -13.12 -4.12 -29.89
N ALA A 180 -13.67 -2.95 -30.24
CA ALA A 180 -13.05 -2.01 -31.18
C ALA A 180 -11.68 -1.52 -30.68
N ARG A 181 -11.56 -1.19 -29.38
CA ARG A 181 -10.28 -0.79 -28.78
C ARG A 181 -9.25 -1.91 -28.87
N GLN A 182 -9.62 -3.14 -28.50
CA GLN A 182 -8.72 -4.30 -28.55
C GLN A 182 -8.26 -4.59 -29.98
N GLU A 183 -9.14 -4.47 -30.97
CA GLU A 183 -8.79 -4.65 -32.39
C GLU A 183 -7.81 -3.57 -32.88
N ILE A 184 -8.09 -2.30 -32.58
CA ILE A 184 -7.21 -1.18 -32.98
C ILE A 184 -5.83 -1.34 -32.33
N ASP A 185 -5.79 -1.60 -31.02
CA ASP A 185 -4.54 -1.78 -30.28
C ASP A 185 -3.72 -2.95 -30.83
N LEU A 186 -4.36 -4.07 -31.17
CA LEU A 186 -3.70 -5.23 -31.77
C LEU A 186 -3.17 -4.91 -33.18
N LYS A 187 -4.03 -4.41 -34.07
CA LYS A 187 -3.67 -4.16 -35.47
C LYS A 187 -2.58 -3.12 -35.61
N VAL A 188 -2.81 -1.93 -35.03
CA VAL A 188 -1.83 -0.85 -35.07
C VAL A 188 -0.57 -1.24 -34.30
N GLY A 189 -0.71 -1.79 -33.10
CA GLY A 189 0.44 -2.14 -32.27
C GLY A 189 1.35 -3.17 -32.94
N VAL A 190 0.79 -4.28 -33.42
CA VAL A 190 1.58 -5.36 -34.05
C VAL A 190 2.14 -4.93 -35.40
N ALA A 191 1.38 -4.23 -36.24
CA ALA A 191 1.87 -3.76 -37.55
C ALA A 191 3.11 -2.87 -37.40
N PHE A 192 3.03 -1.81 -36.59
CA PHE A 192 4.16 -0.90 -36.39
C PHE A 192 5.32 -1.54 -35.61
N SER A 193 5.03 -2.44 -34.66
CA SER A 193 6.08 -3.15 -33.92
C SER A 193 6.86 -4.12 -34.81
N ARG A 194 6.17 -4.89 -35.65
CA ARG A 194 6.81 -5.81 -36.61
C ARG A 194 7.62 -5.04 -37.64
N PHE A 195 7.05 -3.97 -38.21
CA PHE A 195 7.77 -3.11 -39.15
C PHE A 195 9.07 -2.58 -38.57
N GLN A 196 9.04 -1.96 -37.38
CA GLN A 196 10.24 -1.40 -36.75
C GLN A 196 11.24 -2.49 -36.37
N THR A 197 10.76 -3.59 -35.78
CA THR A 197 11.65 -4.68 -35.36
C THR A 197 12.38 -5.28 -36.57
N SER A 198 11.67 -5.63 -37.64
CA SER A 198 12.27 -6.14 -38.88
C SER A 198 13.17 -5.11 -39.56
N TYR A 199 12.78 -3.84 -39.57
CA TYR A 199 13.57 -2.77 -40.21
C TYR A 199 14.90 -2.51 -39.50
N PHE A 200 14.95 -2.62 -38.17
CA PHE A 200 16.14 -2.33 -37.37
C PHE A 200 16.97 -3.56 -37.01
N GLN A 201 16.44 -4.76 -37.22
CA GLN A 201 17.15 -6.02 -36.99
C GLN A 201 18.47 -6.06 -37.79
N GLY A 202 19.59 -6.21 -37.09
CA GLY A 202 20.93 -6.31 -37.71
C GLY A 202 21.53 -5.00 -38.21
N LYS A 203 20.82 -3.85 -38.12
CA LYS A 203 21.37 -2.54 -38.55
C LYS A 203 22.33 -1.90 -37.54
N TYR A 204 22.19 -2.24 -36.26
CA TYR A 204 23.02 -1.65 -35.19
C TYR A 204 23.63 -2.75 -34.32
N GLN A 205 24.97 -2.73 -34.18
CA GLN A 205 25.72 -3.76 -33.44
C GLN A 205 25.39 -3.78 -31.93
N ASN A 206 24.96 -2.65 -31.36
CA ASN A 206 24.69 -2.50 -29.92
C ASN A 206 23.19 -2.49 -29.55
N LEU A 207 22.31 -2.78 -30.50
CA LEU A 207 20.87 -2.81 -30.25
C LEU A 207 20.42 -4.26 -30.07
N ASP A 208 20.05 -4.65 -28.85
CA ASP A 208 19.39 -5.94 -28.60
C ASP A 208 17.95 -5.86 -29.15
N CYS A 209 17.81 -6.04 -30.47
CA CYS A 209 16.59 -5.84 -31.25
C CYS A 209 15.51 -6.91 -31.00
N ARG A 210 15.34 -7.43 -29.78
CA ARG A 210 14.38 -8.53 -29.56
C ARG A 210 12.95 -8.11 -29.90
N VAL A 211 12.51 -6.91 -29.49
CA VAL A 211 11.27 -6.26 -29.97
C VAL A 211 11.37 -4.75 -29.77
N ILE A 212 11.20 -3.97 -30.83
CA ILE A 212 10.88 -2.53 -30.73
C ILE A 212 9.36 -2.43 -30.82
N SER A 213 8.74 -2.01 -29.71
CA SER A 213 7.28 -1.95 -29.61
C SER A 213 6.73 -0.57 -29.94
N TYR A 214 5.59 -0.57 -30.61
CA TYR A 214 4.75 0.60 -30.83
C TYR A 214 3.37 0.31 -30.26
N GLY A 215 2.78 1.29 -29.58
CA GLY A 215 1.39 1.26 -29.18
C GLY A 215 0.76 2.62 -29.38
N PRO A 216 -0.49 2.70 -29.89
CA PRO A 216 -1.15 3.98 -30.18
C PRO A 216 -1.29 4.87 -28.93
N CYS A 217 -1.35 4.29 -27.73
CA CYS A 217 -1.36 5.03 -26.46
C CYS A 217 0.02 5.04 -25.75
N GLN A 218 0.79 3.94 -25.84
CA GLN A 218 2.12 3.83 -25.22
C GLN A 218 3.11 4.85 -25.80
N THR A 219 3.10 5.04 -27.13
CA THR A 219 4.05 5.92 -27.82
C THR A 219 3.84 7.40 -27.47
N PRO A 220 2.61 7.97 -27.52
CA PRO A 220 2.36 9.33 -27.04
C PRO A 220 2.68 9.53 -25.55
N THR A 221 2.42 8.52 -24.73
CA THR A 221 2.75 8.56 -23.29
C THR A 221 4.25 8.72 -23.07
N LEU A 222 5.08 7.96 -23.80
CA LEU A 222 6.54 8.15 -23.81
C LEU A 222 6.92 9.53 -24.36
N GLY A 223 6.16 10.03 -25.33
CA GLY A 223 6.30 11.38 -25.89
C GLY A 223 6.31 12.48 -24.81
N PHE A 224 5.42 12.41 -23.81
CA PHE A 224 5.42 13.39 -22.71
C PHE A 224 6.72 13.34 -21.88
N CYS A 225 7.24 12.15 -21.60
CA CYS A 225 8.52 12.00 -20.88
C CYS A 225 9.68 12.59 -21.69
N VAL A 226 9.74 12.29 -22.99
CA VAL A 226 10.77 12.81 -23.89
C VAL A 226 10.65 14.32 -24.05
N GLN A 227 9.44 14.86 -24.18
CA GLN A 227 9.19 16.28 -24.28
C GLN A 227 9.68 17.02 -23.03
N ARG A 228 9.37 16.50 -21.83
CA ARG A 228 9.88 17.08 -20.57
C ARG A 228 11.40 17.00 -20.48
N TYR A 229 11.99 15.87 -20.88
CA TYR A 229 13.43 15.70 -20.92
C TYR A 229 14.11 16.75 -21.84
N MET A 230 13.55 16.96 -23.04
CA MET A 230 14.03 18.00 -23.96
C MET A 230 13.87 19.40 -23.37
N GLN A 231 12.73 19.71 -22.75
CA GLN A 231 12.52 21.00 -22.06
C GLN A 231 13.60 21.26 -21.00
N ILE A 232 13.93 20.25 -20.18
CA ILE A 232 14.97 20.37 -19.15
C ILE A 232 16.35 20.59 -19.78
N ASN A 233 16.71 19.82 -20.80
CA ASN A 233 18.04 19.90 -21.41
C ASN A 233 18.26 21.17 -22.24
N THR A 234 17.21 21.67 -22.88
CA THR A 234 17.25 22.91 -23.67
C THR A 234 16.98 24.15 -22.81
N PHE A 235 16.61 23.97 -21.53
CA PHE A 235 16.39 25.08 -20.61
C PHE A 235 17.71 25.83 -20.39
N LYS A 236 17.69 27.13 -20.66
CA LYS A 236 18.81 28.04 -20.38
C LYS A 236 18.45 28.83 -19.12
N PRO A 237 19.06 28.53 -17.95
CA PRO A 237 18.76 29.26 -16.72
C PRO A 237 19.12 30.73 -16.88
N GLU A 238 18.17 31.60 -16.55
CA GLU A 238 18.36 33.05 -16.55
C GLU A 238 18.51 33.54 -15.11
N LYS A 239 19.51 34.39 -14.86
CA LYS A 239 19.71 35.00 -13.55
C LYS A 239 18.60 36.02 -13.29
N PHE A 240 18.03 35.99 -12.09
CA PHE A 240 17.07 36.98 -11.65
C PHE A 240 17.40 37.45 -10.23
N TRP A 241 16.91 38.64 -9.91
CA TRP A 241 17.08 39.30 -8.63
C TRP A 241 15.72 39.64 -8.03
N SER A 242 15.60 39.47 -6.73
CA SER A 242 14.37 39.77 -5.97
C SER A 242 14.77 40.39 -4.65
N LEU A 243 14.06 41.44 -4.25
CA LEU A 243 14.28 42.09 -2.97
C LEU A 243 13.46 41.37 -1.90
N ARG A 244 14.10 41.05 -0.77
CA ARG A 244 13.47 40.42 0.39
C ARG A 244 13.81 41.21 1.65
N PRO A 245 13.14 42.35 1.90
CA PRO A 245 13.37 43.14 3.09
C PRO A 245 12.83 42.40 4.32
N HIS A 246 13.57 42.49 5.42
CA HIS A 246 13.20 41.93 6.72
C HIS A 246 12.89 43.07 7.65
N LEU A 247 11.74 43.01 8.33
CA LEU A 247 11.30 44.02 9.29
C LEU A 247 11.21 43.38 10.67
N MET A 248 11.72 44.08 11.69
CA MET A 248 11.51 43.72 13.08
C MET A 248 10.35 44.53 13.66
N LYS A 249 9.30 43.86 14.13
CA LYS A 249 8.17 44.49 14.80
C LYS A 249 7.76 43.67 16.02
N ASP A 250 7.71 44.30 17.19
CA ASP A 250 7.27 43.68 18.45
C ASP A 250 8.00 42.35 18.78
N GLY A 251 9.28 42.25 18.39
CA GLY A 251 10.09 41.04 18.58
C GLY A 251 9.95 39.98 17.48
N TYR A 252 9.08 40.18 16.49
CA TYR A 252 8.88 39.30 15.35
C TYR A 252 9.62 39.80 14.11
N GLU A 253 10.33 38.90 13.43
CA GLU A 253 10.92 39.15 12.11
C GLU A 253 9.90 38.82 11.02
N LEU A 254 9.55 39.81 10.20
CA LEU A 254 8.65 39.71 9.07
C LEU A 254 9.45 39.84 7.77
N GLN A 255 9.55 38.75 7.01
CA GLN A 255 10.08 38.79 5.66
C GLN A 255 8.99 39.29 4.71
N LEU A 256 9.20 40.45 4.10
CA LEU A 256 8.29 40.98 3.10
C LEU A 256 8.59 40.37 1.73
N GLU A 257 7.52 40.14 0.96
CA GLU A 257 7.62 39.79 -0.45
C GLU A 257 7.52 41.05 -1.31
N TRP A 258 8.39 41.12 -2.33
CA TRP A 258 8.34 42.23 -3.27
C TRP A 258 7.17 42.04 -4.24
N ASP A 259 6.29 43.04 -4.31
CA ASP A 259 5.13 43.05 -5.21
C ASP A 259 5.51 42.81 -6.69
N ARG A 260 6.68 43.33 -7.11
CA ARG A 260 7.22 43.11 -8.47
C ARG A 260 7.77 41.69 -8.68
N ARG A 261 7.77 40.85 -7.64
CA ARG A 261 8.31 39.48 -7.58
C ARG A 261 9.82 39.43 -7.85
N ARG A 262 10.23 39.49 -9.12
CA ARG A 262 11.64 39.40 -9.56
C ARG A 262 11.91 40.26 -10.78
N LEU A 263 13.16 40.68 -10.93
CA LEU A 263 13.70 41.33 -12.12
C LEU A 263 14.82 40.48 -12.73
N PHE A 264 14.96 40.52 -14.05
CA PHE A 264 16.05 39.88 -14.79
C PHE A 264 17.17 40.87 -15.15
N ASP A 265 17.11 42.09 -14.62
CA ASP A 265 18.11 43.13 -14.78
C ASP A 265 18.71 43.49 -13.41
N LEU A 266 20.04 43.38 -13.29
CA LEU A 266 20.75 43.63 -12.04
C LEU A 266 20.78 45.11 -11.69
N GLU A 267 20.98 46.00 -12.67
CA GLU A 267 21.11 47.44 -12.43
C GLU A 267 19.80 48.01 -11.90
N ALA A 268 18.68 47.61 -12.52
CA ALA A 268 17.34 47.94 -12.05
C ALA A 268 17.09 47.41 -10.63
N ALA A 269 17.48 46.17 -10.34
CA ALA A 269 17.32 45.60 -9.00
C ALA A 269 18.16 46.34 -7.94
N VAL A 270 19.38 46.76 -8.27
CA VAL A 270 20.26 47.53 -7.38
C VAL A 270 19.70 48.94 -7.11
N VAL A 271 19.09 49.59 -8.11
CA VAL A 271 18.42 50.88 -7.90
C VAL A 271 17.28 50.73 -6.89
N PHE A 272 16.42 49.73 -7.04
CA PHE A 272 15.35 49.47 -6.07
C PHE A 272 15.89 49.08 -4.70
N GLN A 273 16.99 48.31 -4.64
CA GLN A 273 17.63 47.98 -3.36
C GLN A 273 18.06 49.24 -2.61
N LYS A 274 18.72 50.19 -3.28
CA LYS A 274 19.16 51.45 -2.68
C LYS A 274 17.99 52.26 -2.14
N LEU A 275 16.92 52.40 -2.93
CA LEU A 275 15.71 53.11 -2.51
C LEU A 275 15.07 52.47 -1.26
N VAL A 276 15.05 51.14 -1.17
CA VAL A 276 14.51 50.42 -0.01
C VAL A 276 15.41 50.57 1.22
N VAL A 277 16.73 50.55 1.07
CA VAL A 277 17.70 50.76 2.17
C VAL A 277 17.63 52.19 2.72
N GLU A 278 17.44 53.18 1.85
CA GLU A 278 17.23 54.57 2.24
C GLU A 278 15.90 54.77 2.97
N GLY A 279 14.86 54.05 2.55
CA GLY A 279 13.54 54.01 3.18
C GLY A 279 13.54 53.25 4.51
N ARG A 280 14.04 53.87 5.59
CA ARG A 280 14.15 53.28 6.94
C ARG A 280 12.82 52.93 7.63
N THR A 281 11.68 53.19 6.99
CA THR A 281 10.33 52.99 7.57
C THR A 281 9.40 52.37 6.54
N ALA A 282 8.71 51.29 6.90
CA ALA A 282 7.64 50.71 6.11
C ALA A 282 6.28 51.18 6.63
N LYS A 283 5.41 51.68 5.74
CA LYS A 283 4.04 52.07 6.05
C LYS A 283 3.08 50.98 5.56
N VAL A 284 2.17 50.53 6.41
CA VAL A 284 1.08 49.65 6.01
C VAL A 284 0.14 50.45 5.10
N ILE A 285 -0.02 50.02 3.86
CA ILE A 285 -0.87 50.67 2.84
C ILE A 285 -2.25 50.04 2.81
N ASP A 286 -2.30 48.71 2.89
CA ASP A 286 -3.53 47.92 2.82
C ASP A 286 -3.41 46.69 3.73
N VAL A 287 -4.55 46.27 4.28
CA VAL A 287 -4.69 45.03 5.04
C VAL A 287 -5.95 44.35 4.52
N SER A 288 -5.77 43.27 3.77
CA SER A 288 -6.87 42.46 3.27
C SER A 288 -6.84 41.08 3.92
N GLU A 289 -8.02 40.66 4.38
CA GLU A 289 -8.27 39.31 4.89
C GLU A 289 -9.23 38.65 3.89
N LYS A 290 -8.75 37.62 3.19
CA LYS A 290 -9.58 36.82 2.27
C LYS A 290 -9.68 35.40 2.81
N GLN A 291 -10.90 34.90 2.94
CA GLN A 291 -11.14 33.47 3.13
C GLN A 291 -10.98 32.77 1.78
N GLU A 292 -9.80 32.24 1.47
CA GLU A 292 -9.60 31.41 0.29
C GLU A 292 -10.10 29.97 0.55
N ILE A 293 -11.41 29.79 0.47
CA ILE A 293 -12.05 28.46 0.62
C ILE A 293 -12.42 27.86 -0.75
N GLU A 294 -12.63 28.68 -1.78
CA GLU A 294 -13.24 28.23 -3.05
C GLU A 294 -12.26 27.67 -4.10
N HIS A 295 -10.97 28.01 -4.03
CA HIS A 295 -9.99 27.60 -5.06
C HIS A 295 -9.61 26.11 -5.01
N MET A 296 -9.92 25.42 -3.90
CA MET A 296 -9.65 23.99 -3.75
C MET A 296 -10.79 23.14 -4.35
N ASP A 297 -12.04 23.61 -4.28
CA ASP A 297 -13.22 22.83 -4.68
C ASP A 297 -13.31 22.64 -6.21
N ALA A 298 -12.87 23.62 -7.00
CA ALA A 298 -12.87 23.55 -8.47
C ALA A 298 -11.79 22.61 -9.04
N LEU A 299 -10.75 22.27 -8.26
CA LEU A 299 -9.66 21.38 -8.69
C LEU A 299 -10.00 19.88 -8.53
N PHE A 300 -11.09 19.54 -7.85
CA PHE A 300 -11.47 18.16 -7.48
C PHE A 300 -12.84 17.70 -8.05
N GLU A 301 -13.30 18.23 -9.18
CA GLU A 301 -14.56 17.86 -9.86
C GLU A 301 -14.63 16.43 -10.46
N ALA A 302 -13.88 15.47 -9.92
CA ALA A 302 -14.15 14.05 -10.11
C ALA A 302 -14.14 13.35 -8.73
N GLN A 303 -15.33 13.01 -8.23
CA GLN A 303 -15.65 12.46 -6.88
C GLN A 303 -14.65 11.42 -6.33
N PHE A 304 -14.44 11.22 -5.01
CA PHE A 304 -15.41 10.94 -3.94
C PHE A 304 -14.84 11.29 -2.54
N SER A 305 -15.66 11.95 -1.72
CA SER A 305 -15.46 12.35 -0.30
C SER A 305 -14.18 13.16 0.00
N PRO A 306 -14.30 14.38 0.57
CA PRO A 306 -13.14 15.13 1.03
C PRO A 306 -12.21 14.26 1.91
N LEU A 307 -10.89 14.36 1.73
CA LEU A 307 -9.94 13.72 2.66
C LEU A 307 -10.18 14.20 4.10
N ALA A 308 -10.73 15.41 4.25
CA ALA A 308 -11.21 15.97 5.50
C ALA A 308 -12.36 15.15 6.12
N ASP A 309 -13.23 14.50 5.34
CA ASP A 309 -14.36 13.73 5.85
C ASP A 309 -14.04 12.25 6.10
N SER A 310 -12.78 11.85 5.83
CA SER A 310 -12.28 10.50 6.09
C SER A 310 -11.23 10.51 7.20
N GLY A 311 -11.43 9.63 8.19
CA GLY A 311 -10.49 9.44 9.30
C GLY A 311 -10.97 10.00 10.64
N ARG A 312 -10.29 9.59 11.72
CA ARG A 312 -10.61 9.99 13.10
C ARG A 312 -9.48 10.85 13.65
N ALA A 313 -9.80 11.94 14.35
CA ALA A 313 -8.79 12.72 15.07
C ALA A 313 -7.98 11.80 16.00
N LEU A 314 -6.65 11.84 15.90
CA LEU A 314 -5.77 10.94 16.68
C LEU A 314 -4.69 11.67 17.46
N SER A 315 -3.88 12.51 16.81
CA SER A 315 -2.77 13.24 17.44
C SER A 315 -2.64 14.64 16.88
N LYS A 316 -2.09 15.58 17.65
CA LYS A 316 -1.88 16.97 17.22
C LYS A 316 -0.62 17.15 16.35
N CYS A 317 -0.75 17.97 15.32
CA CYS A 317 0.36 18.42 14.49
C CYS A 317 1.25 19.38 15.27
N GLY A 318 2.57 19.20 15.26
CA GLY A 318 3.49 20.08 15.96
C GLY A 318 3.62 21.48 15.34
N LYS A 319 3.25 21.63 14.05
CA LYS A 319 3.30 22.91 13.33
C LYS A 319 2.15 23.86 13.68
N CYS A 320 0.91 23.35 13.72
CA CYS A 320 -0.30 24.16 13.94
C CYS A 320 -1.07 23.82 15.23
N LEU A 321 -0.64 22.79 15.97
CA LEU A 321 -1.27 22.29 17.20
C LEU A 321 -2.73 21.81 17.04
N ARG A 322 -3.22 21.66 15.80
CA ARG A 322 -4.54 21.09 15.50
C ARG A 322 -4.46 19.56 15.37
N TYR A 323 -5.58 18.89 15.65
CA TYR A 323 -5.69 17.44 15.52
C TYR A 323 -5.56 17.01 14.06
N MET A 324 -4.67 16.05 13.84
CA MET A 324 -4.52 15.32 12.59
C MET A 324 -5.50 14.15 12.57
N LYS A 325 -6.08 13.90 11.39
CA LYS A 325 -7.00 12.80 11.14
C LYS A 325 -6.20 11.56 10.75
N HIS A 326 -6.38 10.47 11.50
CA HIS A 326 -5.87 9.16 11.15
C HIS A 326 -6.77 8.49 10.12
N ILE A 327 -6.22 8.30 8.93
CA ILE A 327 -6.85 7.61 7.82
C ILE A 327 -6.30 6.19 7.79
N THR A 328 -7.16 5.22 8.07
CA THR A 328 -6.81 3.78 8.11
C THR A 328 -6.77 3.12 6.74
N ALA A 329 -7.34 3.78 5.72
CA ALA A 329 -7.28 3.31 4.33
C ALA A 329 -5.82 3.21 3.88
N VAL A 330 -5.47 2.11 3.22
CA VAL A 330 -4.09 1.81 2.83
C VAL A 330 -3.63 2.76 1.71
N PRO A 331 -2.46 3.40 1.82
CA PRO A 331 -1.53 3.37 2.95
C PRO A 331 -2.01 4.21 4.16
N PRO A 332 -1.89 3.69 5.40
CA PRO A 332 -2.32 4.40 6.59
C PRO A 332 -1.49 5.68 6.77
N ARG A 333 -2.15 6.75 7.18
CA ARG A 333 -1.54 8.09 7.26
C ARG A 333 -2.27 8.99 8.26
N LEU A 334 -1.55 9.98 8.78
CA LEU A 334 -2.10 11.13 9.47
C LEU A 334 -2.18 12.29 8.48
N PHE A 335 -3.32 12.97 8.44
CA PHE A 335 -3.49 14.17 7.64
C PHE A 335 -3.77 15.37 8.54
N CYS A 336 -2.97 16.42 8.42
CA CYS A 336 -3.21 17.69 9.09
C CYS A 336 -4.02 18.60 8.16
N GLY A 337 -5.30 18.84 8.46
CA GLY A 337 -6.13 19.70 7.62
C GLY A 337 -5.69 21.18 7.61
N THR A 338 -5.08 21.67 8.69
CA THR A 338 -4.63 23.08 8.79
C THR A 338 -3.28 23.33 8.11
N CYS A 339 -2.40 22.32 8.08
CA CYS A 339 -1.10 22.45 7.40
C CYS A 339 -1.11 21.86 5.99
N GLU A 340 -2.20 21.18 5.61
CA GLU A 340 -2.34 20.43 4.36
C GLU A 340 -1.26 19.35 4.13
N GLU A 341 -0.63 18.88 5.20
CA GLU A 341 0.44 17.89 5.15
C GLU A 341 -0.03 16.48 5.50
N VAL A 342 0.61 15.49 4.86
CA VAL A 342 0.36 14.06 5.04
C VAL A 342 1.60 13.39 5.64
N TYR A 343 1.40 12.65 6.73
CA TYR A 343 2.44 11.84 7.38
C TYR A 343 2.08 10.36 7.28
N TYR A 344 2.86 9.58 6.54
CA TYR A 344 2.62 8.14 6.40
C TYR A 344 2.95 7.40 7.70
N LEU A 345 2.20 6.34 7.95
CA LEU A 345 2.37 5.45 9.10
C LEU A 345 2.82 4.05 8.64
N PRO A 346 3.46 3.26 9.51
CA PRO A 346 3.82 1.88 9.20
C PRO A 346 2.58 1.02 8.85
N GLN A 347 2.75 0.08 7.92
CA GLN A 347 1.67 -0.82 7.47
C GLN A 347 1.58 -2.10 8.32
N LYS A 348 0.39 -2.69 8.39
CA LYS A 348 0.09 -3.99 9.05
C LYS A 348 0.18 -3.97 10.58
N GLY A 349 -0.23 -2.87 11.20
CA GLY A 349 -0.38 -2.74 12.64
C GLY A 349 -1.43 -1.70 13.02
N THR A 350 -1.58 -1.47 14.31
CA THR A 350 -2.51 -0.49 14.87
C THR A 350 -1.77 0.73 15.38
N VAL A 351 -2.34 1.92 15.20
CA VAL A 351 -1.79 3.17 15.71
C VAL A 351 -2.73 3.78 16.73
N LYS A 352 -2.18 4.23 17.86
CA LYS A 352 -2.90 4.91 18.94
C LYS A 352 -2.13 6.16 19.39
N LEU A 353 -2.80 7.11 20.02
CA LEU A 353 -2.15 8.25 20.66
C LEU A 353 -1.26 7.76 21.81
N TYR A 354 -0.05 8.31 21.93
CA TYR A 354 0.91 7.89 22.95
C TYR A 354 1.01 8.90 24.09
N LYS A 355 0.17 8.71 25.11
CA LYS A 355 0.20 9.43 26.40
C LYS A 355 0.21 10.97 26.30
N GLU A 356 -0.29 11.53 25.20
CA GLU A 356 -0.26 12.98 24.91
C GLU A 356 1.16 13.60 24.99
N LEU A 357 2.19 12.77 24.82
CA LEU A 357 3.57 13.23 24.81
C LEU A 357 3.90 13.88 23.48
N THR A 358 4.67 14.96 23.51
CA THR A 358 5.15 15.64 22.31
C THR A 358 6.62 15.34 22.05
N CYS A 359 7.00 15.33 20.78
CA CYS A 359 8.39 15.24 20.36
C CYS A 359 9.12 16.54 20.73
N PRO A 360 10.27 16.50 21.44
CA PRO A 360 10.96 17.73 21.84
C PRO A 360 11.64 18.48 20.68
N LEU A 361 11.68 17.89 19.49
CA LEU A 361 12.30 18.47 18.29
C LEU A 361 11.33 19.35 17.49
N ASP A 362 10.11 18.85 17.32
CA ASP A 362 9.15 19.38 16.35
C ASP A 362 7.75 19.59 16.95
N ASN A 363 7.60 19.28 18.25
CA ASN A 363 6.37 19.41 19.03
C ASN A 363 5.18 18.56 18.56
N PHE A 364 5.38 17.58 17.67
CA PHE A 364 4.30 16.69 17.27
C PHE A 364 3.92 15.74 18.40
N GLU A 365 2.62 15.53 18.59
CA GLU A 365 2.16 14.48 19.51
C GLU A 365 2.56 13.10 18.96
N LEU A 366 3.19 12.33 19.84
CA LEU A 366 3.69 11.00 19.54
C LEU A 366 2.52 10.03 19.40
N VAL A 367 2.66 9.09 18.47
CA VAL A 367 1.77 7.96 18.33
C VAL A 367 2.53 6.68 18.60
N ILE A 368 1.82 5.66 19.06
CA ILE A 368 2.37 4.33 19.24
C ILE A 368 1.86 3.40 18.16
N TYR A 369 2.80 2.75 17.50
CA TYR A 369 2.52 1.69 16.54
C TYR A 369 2.72 0.34 17.22
N SER A 370 1.77 -0.58 17.03
CA SER A 370 1.81 -1.93 17.57
C SER A 370 1.42 -2.95 16.51
N VAL A 371 2.24 -3.99 16.35
CA VAL A 371 1.87 -5.17 15.55
C VAL A 371 1.02 -6.11 16.41
N PRO A 372 -0.14 -6.59 15.94
CA PRO A 372 -0.97 -7.51 16.72
C PRO A 372 -0.27 -8.87 16.92
N GLY A 373 -0.41 -9.42 18.13
CA GLY A 373 0.14 -10.72 18.55
C GLY A 373 1.04 -10.62 19.78
N THR A 374 1.22 -11.71 20.52
CA THR A 374 2.07 -11.77 21.73
C THR A 374 3.55 -11.49 21.45
N GLU A 375 3.97 -11.73 20.21
CA GLU A 375 5.32 -11.51 19.67
C GLU A 375 5.41 -10.27 18.77
N GLY A 376 4.38 -9.42 18.79
CA GLY A 376 4.35 -8.18 18.02
C GLY A 376 5.21 -7.10 18.64
N LYS A 377 5.98 -6.37 17.83
CA LYS A 377 6.75 -5.20 18.28
C LYS A 377 5.86 -3.98 18.40
N SER A 378 6.09 -3.20 19.45
CA SER A 378 5.49 -1.90 19.66
C SER A 378 6.58 -0.85 19.77
N PHE A 379 6.37 0.33 19.21
CA PHE A 379 7.30 1.44 19.38
C PHE A 379 6.59 2.79 19.22
N PRO A 380 7.00 3.81 20.00
CA PRO A 380 6.59 5.18 19.76
C PRO A 380 7.22 5.72 18.48
N LEU A 381 6.49 6.58 17.77
CA LEU A 381 6.98 7.32 16.62
C LEU A 381 6.43 8.74 16.63
N CYS A 382 7.27 9.69 16.24
CA CYS A 382 6.85 11.04 15.88
C CYS A 382 6.42 11.04 14.40
N PRO A 383 5.21 11.52 14.06
CA PRO A 383 4.74 11.59 12.67
C PRO A 383 5.69 12.36 11.74
N TYR A 384 6.27 13.48 12.20
CA TYR A 384 7.19 14.28 11.40
C TYR A 384 8.54 13.58 11.24
N CYS A 385 9.24 13.27 12.33
CA CYS A 385 10.54 12.59 12.26
C CYS A 385 10.50 11.24 11.53
N TYR A 386 9.37 10.51 11.56
CA TYR A 386 9.24 9.25 10.81
C TYR A 386 9.30 9.46 9.29
N ASN A 387 8.73 10.56 8.81
CA ASN A 387 8.63 10.87 7.38
C ASN A 387 9.78 11.78 6.89
N SER A 388 10.19 12.73 7.74
CA SER A 388 11.16 13.79 7.47
C SER A 388 12.11 13.96 8.66
N PRO A 389 12.97 12.97 8.95
CA PRO A 389 13.89 13.04 10.07
C PRO A 389 14.93 14.18 9.87
N PRO A 390 15.09 15.11 10.82
CA PRO A 390 15.92 16.31 10.65
C PRO A 390 17.42 16.07 10.90
N PHE A 391 17.94 14.88 10.60
CA PHE A 391 19.35 14.54 10.84
C PHE A 391 20.06 14.17 9.54
N GLU A 392 21.26 14.73 9.35
CA GLU A 392 22.11 14.45 8.18
C GLU A 392 22.55 12.97 8.14
N GLY A 393 22.60 12.39 6.95
CA GLY A 393 23.08 11.01 6.75
C GLY A 393 22.09 9.90 7.11
N ILE A 394 20.82 10.20 7.36
CA ILE A 394 19.80 9.17 7.63
C ILE A 394 19.43 8.36 6.37
N ASP A 395 19.44 8.99 5.20
CA ASP A 395 19.10 8.32 3.93
C ASP A 395 20.09 7.19 3.57
N THR A 396 21.35 7.29 4.02
CA THR A 396 22.38 6.25 3.82
C THR A 396 22.24 5.09 4.81
N LEU A 397 21.67 5.33 5.99
CA LEU A 397 21.49 4.32 7.05
C LEU A 397 20.20 3.50 6.89
N PHE A 398 19.12 4.11 6.39
CA PHE A 398 17.78 3.50 6.42
C PHE A 398 17.06 3.44 5.06
N GLY A 399 17.77 3.81 3.99
CA GLY A 399 17.23 3.97 2.64
C GLY A 399 16.53 5.32 2.47
N PRO A 400 16.30 5.77 1.21
CA PRO A 400 15.73 7.09 0.96
C PRO A 400 14.33 7.20 1.59
N ALA A 401 14.14 8.23 2.42
CA ALA A 401 12.82 8.64 2.85
C ALA A 401 11.96 8.93 1.60
N LYS A 402 10.66 8.60 1.63
CA LYS A 402 9.73 8.95 0.55
C LYS A 402 9.54 10.46 0.52
N THR A 403 10.44 11.17 -0.14
CA THR A 403 10.20 12.54 -0.57
C THR A 403 9.21 12.51 -1.75
N ALA A 404 8.36 13.52 -1.82
CA ALA A 404 7.16 13.57 -2.67
C ALA A 404 7.40 13.54 -4.19
N ASN A 405 8.60 13.25 -4.69
CA ASN A 405 8.93 13.22 -6.12
C ASN A 405 9.97 12.13 -6.45
N ALA A 406 9.58 10.85 -6.43
CA ALA A 406 10.38 9.80 -7.05
C ALA A 406 9.50 8.65 -7.58
N SER A 407 9.39 8.59 -8.90
CA SER A 407 8.94 7.45 -9.68
C SER A 407 9.87 6.24 -9.48
N ALA A 408 9.48 5.22 -8.70
CA ALA A 408 10.04 3.88 -8.83
C ALA A 408 9.25 2.83 -8.01
N LYS A 409 8.91 1.73 -8.69
CA LYS A 409 8.61 0.43 -8.07
C LYS A 409 9.80 -0.01 -7.20
N THR A 410 9.67 -0.10 -5.88
CA THR A 410 10.21 -1.19 -5.00
C THR A 410 10.11 -0.88 -3.50
N LYS A 411 9.77 -1.95 -2.74
CA LYS A 411 9.95 -2.21 -1.29
C LYS A 411 9.21 -1.34 -0.25
N THR A 412 8.56 -2.07 0.65
CA THR A 412 7.77 -1.63 1.79
C THR A 412 8.64 -0.97 2.88
N GLY A 413 8.44 0.34 3.07
CA GLY A 413 8.47 1.10 4.33
C GLY A 413 9.68 1.01 5.26
N SER A 414 10.44 2.09 5.41
CA SER A 414 11.28 2.32 6.58
C SER A 414 11.41 3.83 6.86
N GLY A 415 10.37 4.44 7.45
CA GLY A 415 10.54 5.72 8.15
C GLY A 415 11.28 5.51 9.48
N MET A 416 11.75 6.59 10.12
CA MET A 416 12.55 6.54 11.35
C MET A 416 11.67 6.53 12.63
N PRO A 417 11.51 5.39 13.34
CA PRO A 417 10.85 5.37 14.65
C PRO A 417 11.67 6.11 15.72
N CYS A 418 11.03 6.48 16.84
CA CYS A 418 11.73 7.20 17.91
C CYS A 418 12.88 6.39 18.52
N SER A 419 12.80 5.05 18.52
CA SER A 419 13.86 4.15 18.98
C SER A 419 15.16 4.23 18.17
N LEU A 420 15.15 4.92 17.03
CA LEU A 420 16.33 5.24 16.22
C LEU A 420 16.71 6.72 16.27
N CYS A 421 15.94 7.54 16.98
CA CYS A 421 16.23 8.96 17.09
C CYS A 421 17.55 9.17 17.87
N PRO A 422 18.51 9.94 17.32
CA PRO A 422 19.77 10.25 17.99
C PRO A 422 19.66 11.43 18.96
N HIS A 423 18.52 12.14 19.00
CA HIS A 423 18.39 13.38 19.77
C HIS A 423 18.44 13.12 21.29
N PRO A 424 19.35 13.77 22.04
CA PRO A 424 19.59 13.45 23.44
C PRO A 424 18.41 13.78 24.35
N THR A 425 17.60 14.79 24.02
CA THR A 425 16.44 15.16 24.84
C THR A 425 15.20 14.32 24.54
N CYS A 426 15.20 13.51 23.48
CA CYS A 426 14.06 12.64 23.18
C CYS A 426 14.04 11.48 24.19
N PRO A 427 13.01 11.35 25.04
CA PRO A 427 12.94 10.30 26.06
C PRO A 427 12.85 8.89 25.45
N HIS A 428 12.46 8.81 24.17
CA HIS A 428 12.35 7.57 23.40
C HIS A 428 13.51 7.34 22.43
N SER A 429 14.54 8.19 22.46
CA SER A 429 15.74 8.06 21.65
C SER A 429 16.46 6.73 21.88
N LEU A 430 17.25 6.33 20.89
CA LEU A 430 18.16 5.19 21.03
C LEU A 430 19.10 5.38 22.23
N ARG A 431 19.55 6.61 22.47
CA ARG A 431 20.45 6.95 23.58
C ARG A 431 19.80 6.72 24.95
N ASN A 432 18.52 7.04 25.09
CA ASN A 432 17.82 6.96 26.37
C ASN A 432 17.18 5.59 26.62
N GLN A 433 16.72 4.88 25.59
CA GLN A 433 16.04 3.59 25.74
C GLN A 433 16.89 2.38 25.33
N GLY A 434 18.05 2.60 24.70
CA GLY A 434 18.97 1.53 24.30
C GLY A 434 19.66 0.91 25.51
N VAL A 435 19.62 -0.43 25.57
CA VAL A 435 20.15 -1.20 26.71
C VAL A 435 21.48 -1.84 26.37
N CYS A 436 21.49 -2.77 25.42
CA CYS A 436 22.69 -3.53 25.04
C CYS A 436 22.69 -3.89 23.55
N ALA A 437 23.81 -4.40 23.05
CA ALA A 437 23.91 -4.91 21.68
C ALA A 437 22.97 -6.11 21.48
N CYS A 438 22.41 -6.23 20.27
CA CYS A 438 21.61 -7.39 19.90
C CYS A 438 22.53 -8.59 19.63
N PRO A 439 22.23 -9.79 20.17
CA PRO A 439 23.06 -10.98 19.92
C PRO A 439 22.94 -11.50 18.47
N GLU A 440 21.85 -11.16 17.77
CA GLU A 440 21.56 -11.71 16.43
C GLU A 440 21.99 -10.78 15.27
N CYS A 441 22.27 -9.51 15.53
CA CYS A 441 22.59 -8.54 14.48
C CYS A 441 23.34 -7.31 15.03
N GLU A 442 23.77 -6.42 14.14
CA GLU A 442 24.42 -5.14 14.46
C GLU A 442 23.48 -4.09 15.12
N GLY A 443 22.30 -4.51 15.59
CA GLY A 443 21.31 -3.64 16.21
C GLY A 443 21.51 -3.49 17.72
N THR A 444 20.65 -2.67 18.32
CA THR A 444 20.58 -2.45 19.78
C THR A 444 19.24 -2.95 20.29
N LEU A 445 19.26 -3.62 21.45
CA LEU A 445 18.06 -3.97 22.20
C LEU A 445 17.57 -2.72 22.94
N VAL A 446 16.34 -2.31 22.63
CA VAL A 446 15.71 -1.10 23.17
C VAL A 446 14.54 -1.50 24.05
N LEU A 447 14.42 -0.88 25.23
CA LEU A 447 13.30 -1.12 26.15
C LEU A 447 11.97 -0.71 25.51
N ASP A 448 10.97 -1.58 25.56
CA ASP A 448 9.61 -1.28 25.10
C ASP A 448 8.80 -0.67 26.26
N PRO A 449 8.55 0.65 26.26
CA PRO A 449 7.94 1.34 27.40
C PRO A 449 6.45 1.03 27.59
N VAL A 450 5.82 0.29 26.67
CA VAL A 450 4.41 -0.10 26.76
C VAL A 450 4.20 -1.59 26.92
N SER A 451 5.28 -2.34 27.12
CA SER A 451 5.22 -3.78 27.22
C SER A 451 4.66 -4.29 28.55
N PHE A 452 4.42 -3.41 29.55
CA PHE A 452 3.73 -3.75 30.78
C PHE A 452 2.41 -4.53 30.51
N PRO A 453 2.12 -5.61 31.25
CA PRO A 453 2.89 -6.17 32.37
C PRO A 453 4.01 -7.15 31.96
N LYS A 454 4.14 -7.43 30.65
CA LYS A 454 5.11 -8.37 30.08
C LYS A 454 6.30 -7.62 29.47
N TRP A 455 7.10 -7.03 30.35
CA TRP A 455 8.22 -6.19 29.95
C TRP A 455 9.15 -6.87 28.95
N LYS A 456 9.60 -6.15 27.93
CA LYS A 456 10.50 -6.68 26.91
C LYS A 456 11.47 -5.64 26.36
N LEU A 457 12.63 -6.12 25.90
CA LEU A 457 13.53 -5.39 25.02
C LEU A 457 13.30 -5.87 23.59
N ASN A 458 13.17 -4.94 22.63
CA ASN A 458 13.05 -5.26 21.22
C ASN A 458 14.31 -4.81 20.50
N CYS A 459 14.88 -5.64 19.63
CA CYS A 459 15.91 -5.17 18.71
C CYS A 459 15.33 -4.13 17.75
N ASN A 460 16.08 -3.05 17.51
CA ASN A 460 15.72 -1.99 16.58
C ASN A 460 15.96 -2.33 15.09
N LEU A 461 16.68 -3.42 14.76
CA LEU A 461 17.00 -3.83 13.39
C LEU A 461 16.45 -5.21 12.98
N CYS A 462 16.49 -6.22 13.84
CA CYS A 462 16.01 -7.58 13.53
C CYS A 462 14.71 -7.92 14.27
N SER A 463 14.31 -9.20 14.31
CA SER A 463 13.12 -9.68 15.03
C SER A 463 13.37 -10.14 16.46
N CYS A 464 14.60 -10.06 16.97
CA CYS A 464 14.94 -10.43 18.35
C CYS A 464 14.10 -9.65 19.38
N ILE A 465 13.57 -10.38 20.37
CA ILE A 465 12.82 -9.89 21.52
C ILE A 465 13.38 -10.57 22.77
N VAL A 466 13.60 -9.81 23.83
CA VAL A 466 14.09 -10.31 25.11
C VAL A 466 13.04 -10.00 26.17
N MET A 467 12.44 -11.03 26.74
CA MET A 467 11.48 -10.88 27.83
C MET A 467 12.22 -10.57 29.13
N LEU A 468 11.79 -9.52 29.81
CA LEU A 468 12.32 -9.11 31.11
C LEU A 468 11.52 -9.77 32.24
N PRO A 469 12.04 -9.75 33.49
CA PRO A 469 11.46 -10.50 34.61
C PRO A 469 9.96 -10.24 34.82
N GLU A 470 9.18 -11.32 34.98
CA GLU A 470 7.76 -11.23 35.33
C GLU A 470 7.58 -10.67 36.75
N GLY A 471 6.48 -9.95 36.99
CA GLY A 471 6.19 -9.39 38.32
C GLY A 471 6.81 -8.01 38.61
N ALA A 472 7.47 -7.38 37.64
CA ALA A 472 7.90 -5.98 37.72
C ALA A 472 6.72 -5.00 37.49
N HIS A 473 6.53 -4.06 38.42
CA HIS A 473 5.58 -2.96 38.28
C HIS A 473 6.11 -1.86 37.34
N ARG A 474 7.42 -1.59 37.38
CA ARG A 474 8.10 -0.59 36.53
C ARG A 474 9.48 -1.07 36.13
N ILE A 475 9.86 -0.85 34.86
CA ILE A 475 11.24 -0.98 34.39
C ILE A 475 11.62 0.30 33.64
N ALA A 476 12.82 0.82 33.91
CA ALA A 476 13.38 1.99 33.25
C ALA A 476 14.88 1.81 32.98
N THR A 477 15.38 2.45 31.93
CA THR A 477 16.81 2.61 31.67
C THR A 477 17.39 3.73 32.52
N THR A 478 18.63 3.57 32.98
CA THR A 478 19.37 4.60 33.74
C THR A 478 20.46 5.22 32.87
N SER A 479 21.05 6.33 33.34
CA SER A 479 22.24 6.94 32.71
C SER A 479 23.54 6.18 33.00
N ASN A 480 23.51 5.20 33.91
CA ASN A 480 24.69 4.47 34.35
C ASN A 480 25.02 3.33 33.37
N ARG A 481 26.32 3.09 33.17
CA ARG A 481 26.86 2.05 32.28
C ARG A 481 27.50 0.96 33.10
N CYS A 482 27.35 -0.29 32.65
CA CYS A 482 28.02 -1.43 33.26
C CYS A 482 29.53 -1.34 33.04
N PRO A 483 30.38 -1.48 34.08
CA PRO A 483 31.83 -1.39 33.93
C PRO A 483 32.45 -2.53 33.12
N GLU A 484 31.75 -3.67 32.97
CA GLU A 484 32.27 -4.85 32.27
C GLU A 484 31.94 -4.87 30.77
N CYS A 485 30.71 -4.51 30.40
CA CYS A 485 30.22 -4.65 29.02
C CYS A 485 29.64 -3.36 28.41
N ASP A 486 29.73 -2.22 29.11
CA ASP A 486 29.25 -0.89 28.68
C ASP A 486 27.73 -0.81 28.33
N SER A 487 26.97 -1.85 28.65
CA SER A 487 25.52 -1.85 28.51
C SER A 487 24.87 -0.93 29.54
N ALA A 488 23.74 -0.33 29.19
CA ALA A 488 23.00 0.53 30.12
C ALA A 488 22.45 -0.30 31.29
N ILE A 489 22.57 0.24 32.50
CA ILE A 489 21.98 -0.35 33.70
C ILE A 489 20.47 -0.07 33.67
N ILE A 490 19.67 -1.10 33.93
CA ILE A 490 18.22 -0.95 34.08
C ILE A 490 17.84 -0.94 35.56
N GLU A 491 16.83 -0.15 35.89
CA GLU A 491 16.17 -0.14 37.19
C GLU A 491 14.86 -0.91 37.07
N ILE A 492 14.65 -1.86 37.99
CA ILE A 492 13.44 -2.68 38.08
C ILE A 492 12.81 -2.49 39.45
N ASP A 493 11.53 -2.10 39.47
CA ASP A 493 10.71 -2.05 40.67
C ASP A 493 9.71 -3.21 40.65
N PHE A 494 9.97 -4.22 41.47
CA PHE A 494 9.17 -5.43 41.61
C PHE A 494 7.91 -5.20 42.45
N ASN A 495 6.86 -5.96 42.18
CA ASN A 495 5.69 -5.95 43.05
C ASN A 495 6.07 -6.46 44.46
N LYS A 496 5.65 -5.72 45.50
CA LYS A 496 5.90 -6.05 46.91
C LYS A 496 5.57 -7.49 47.32
N LYS A 497 4.61 -8.14 46.63
CA LYS A 497 4.16 -9.50 46.93
C LYS A 497 4.92 -10.60 46.18
N THR A 498 5.65 -10.25 45.13
CA THR A 498 6.29 -11.21 44.21
C THR A 498 7.75 -10.82 43.91
N THR A 499 8.36 -10.03 44.80
CA THR A 499 9.75 -9.59 44.61
C THR A 499 10.70 -10.78 44.75
N PRO A 500 11.65 -10.96 43.81
CA PRO A 500 12.68 -11.98 43.91
C PRO A 500 13.88 -11.54 44.78
N LEU A 501 13.84 -10.33 45.35
CA LEU A 501 14.94 -9.74 46.12
C LEU A 501 14.89 -10.12 47.59
N ASP A 502 16.07 -10.22 48.21
CA ASP A 502 16.22 -10.48 49.64
C ASP A 502 15.66 -9.34 50.50
N ASN A 503 15.23 -9.68 51.72
CA ASN A 503 14.74 -8.74 52.75
C ASN A 503 13.49 -7.91 52.37
N GLY A 504 12.73 -8.34 51.34
CA GLY A 504 11.51 -7.65 50.92
C GLY A 504 11.76 -6.32 50.20
N ALA A 505 12.99 -6.06 49.75
CA ALA A 505 13.29 -4.96 48.85
C ALA A 505 12.52 -5.13 47.53
N THR A 506 12.12 -4.02 46.90
CA THR A 506 11.44 -4.06 45.59
C THR A 506 12.27 -3.48 44.47
N LEU A 507 13.28 -2.67 44.78
CA LEU A 507 14.09 -1.97 43.79
C LEU A 507 15.40 -2.72 43.54
N HIS A 508 15.69 -3.04 42.28
CA HIS A 508 16.97 -3.58 41.82
C HIS A 508 17.53 -2.75 40.68
N GLN A 509 18.83 -2.50 40.68
CA GLN A 509 19.53 -1.87 39.56
C GLN A 509 20.64 -2.82 39.09
N GLY A 510 20.60 -3.23 37.83
CA GLY A 510 21.53 -4.23 37.32
C GLY A 510 21.71 -4.17 35.80
N CYS A 511 22.80 -4.75 35.33
CA CYS A 511 23.06 -4.93 33.91
C CYS A 511 22.39 -6.22 33.41
N VAL A 512 21.62 -6.15 32.33
CA VAL A 512 20.93 -7.33 31.76
C VAL A 512 21.89 -8.46 31.35
N LEU A 513 23.17 -8.15 31.09
CA LEU A 513 24.18 -9.11 30.64
C LEU A 513 25.13 -9.61 31.73
N CYS A 514 25.38 -8.82 32.78
CA CYS A 514 26.40 -9.12 33.80
C CYS A 514 25.80 -9.40 35.19
N ASP A 515 24.57 -8.95 35.46
CA ASP A 515 23.92 -9.16 36.74
C ASP A 515 23.34 -10.59 36.80
N GLU A 516 23.80 -11.38 37.77
CA GLU A 516 23.43 -12.80 37.90
C GLU A 516 21.92 -13.00 38.12
N LEU A 517 21.28 -12.11 38.88
CA LEU A 517 19.85 -12.17 39.13
C LEU A 517 19.07 -11.90 37.85
N LEU A 518 19.39 -10.81 37.13
CA LEU A 518 18.70 -10.47 35.89
C LEU A 518 18.90 -11.52 34.80
N LEU A 519 20.12 -12.05 34.65
CA LEU A 519 20.40 -13.13 33.69
C LEU A 519 19.53 -14.37 33.92
N SER A 520 19.26 -14.72 35.17
CA SER A 520 18.43 -15.88 35.52
C SER A 520 16.94 -15.70 35.20
N LEU A 521 16.48 -14.45 35.06
CA LEU A 521 15.08 -14.09 34.92
C LEU A 521 14.69 -13.61 33.50
N VAL A 522 15.65 -13.56 32.58
CA VAL A 522 15.46 -13.09 31.21
C VAL A 522 15.31 -14.26 30.23
N GLU A 523 14.40 -14.13 29.25
CA GLU A 523 14.12 -15.15 28.24
C GLU A 523 14.17 -14.54 26.82
N VAL A 524 15.03 -15.06 25.93
CA VAL A 524 15.13 -14.58 24.54
C VAL A 524 14.11 -15.31 23.65
N LYS A 525 13.42 -14.56 22.77
CA LYS A 525 12.41 -15.04 21.80
C LYS A 525 12.54 -14.36 20.45
N HIS A 526 12.11 -15.04 19.38
CA HIS A 526 12.03 -14.44 18.05
C HIS A 526 10.63 -13.92 17.73
N GLY A 527 10.53 -12.64 17.41
CA GLY A 527 9.29 -12.01 16.95
C GLY A 527 8.95 -12.30 15.48
N ARG A 528 7.73 -11.96 15.06
CA ARG A 528 7.35 -11.99 13.63
C ARG A 528 8.03 -10.82 12.88
N SER A 529 9.00 -11.14 12.01
CA SER A 529 9.82 -10.15 11.29
C SER A 529 9.10 -9.36 10.18
N PHE A 530 9.48 -8.10 10.02
CA PHE A 530 9.14 -7.15 8.94
C PHE A 530 10.15 -7.17 7.78
N VAL A 531 11.31 -7.82 7.93
CA VAL A 531 12.42 -7.73 6.96
C VAL A 531 12.80 -9.12 6.44
N ARG A 532 12.41 -9.44 5.20
CA ARG A 532 13.07 -10.53 4.44
C ARG A 532 14.40 -9.99 3.93
N ARG A 533 15.49 -10.20 4.67
CA ARG A 533 16.85 -10.06 4.14
C ARG A 533 17.09 -11.24 3.19
N GLY A 534 16.96 -10.99 1.89
CA GLY A 534 17.16 -11.98 0.84
C GLY A 534 18.64 -12.31 0.66
N GLY A 535 19.18 -13.20 1.50
CA GLY A 535 20.45 -13.87 1.24
C GLY A 535 20.21 -15.19 0.50
N ARG A 536 20.11 -15.18 -0.83
CA ARG A 536 20.16 -16.42 -1.62
C ARG A 536 21.62 -16.83 -1.77
N GLY A 537 22.12 -17.60 -0.81
CA GLY A 537 23.31 -18.43 -1.01
C GLY A 537 23.02 -19.48 -2.10
N ARG A 538 23.78 -19.45 -3.19
CA ARG A 538 23.78 -20.49 -4.23
C ARG A 538 24.42 -21.76 -3.65
N GLY A 539 23.61 -22.74 -3.28
CA GLY A 539 24.05 -24.11 -2.98
C GLY A 539 23.48 -25.09 -4.00
N ARG A 540 24.34 -25.65 -4.85
CA ARG A 540 24.03 -26.81 -5.71
C ARG A 540 23.91 -28.06 -4.82
N GLY A 541 22.86 -28.85 -4.99
CA GLY A 541 22.74 -30.18 -4.38
C GLY A 541 21.55 -30.97 -4.92
N ARG A 542 21.84 -32.02 -5.68
CA ARG A 542 20.88 -33.04 -6.15
C ARG A 542 20.50 -33.96 -4.98
N GLY A 543 19.23 -34.36 -4.86
CA GLY A 543 18.82 -35.45 -3.97
C GLY A 543 17.31 -35.67 -3.95
N ARG A 544 16.87 -36.83 -4.42
CA ARG A 544 15.47 -37.33 -4.35
C ARG A 544 15.15 -37.80 -2.92
N GLY A 545 13.93 -37.57 -2.44
CA GLY A 545 13.40 -38.22 -1.24
C GLY A 545 11.95 -37.85 -0.93
N ARG A 546 11.03 -38.81 -1.10
CA ARG A 546 9.63 -38.75 -0.63
C ARG A 546 9.60 -38.92 0.89
N GLY A 547 8.74 -38.16 1.58
CA GLY A 547 8.41 -38.42 2.98
C GLY A 547 7.53 -37.31 3.57
N GLY A 548 6.24 -37.57 3.71
CA GLY A 548 5.34 -36.69 4.45
C GLY A 548 5.52 -36.86 5.95
N ARG A 549 5.59 -35.75 6.69
CA ARG A 549 5.29 -35.70 8.13
C ARG A 549 4.68 -34.35 8.49
N ARG A 550 3.58 -34.43 9.24
CA ARG A 550 2.78 -33.35 9.82
C ARG A 550 3.69 -32.35 10.55
N GLY A 551 3.53 -31.06 10.26
CA GLY A 551 4.24 -29.99 10.96
C GLY A 551 3.82 -29.94 12.42
N SER A 552 4.73 -30.33 13.33
CA SER A 552 4.67 -29.91 14.72
C SER A 552 4.88 -28.40 14.79
N LYS A 553 4.13 -27.71 15.66
CA LYS A 553 4.47 -26.34 16.06
C LYS A 553 5.88 -26.41 16.67
N ALA A 554 6.85 -25.80 16.01
CA ALA A 554 8.17 -25.58 16.60
C ALA A 554 7.97 -24.70 17.83
N ILE A 555 8.21 -25.28 19.01
CA ILE A 555 8.37 -24.54 20.25
C ILE A 555 9.79 -23.99 20.20
N ASP A 556 9.93 -22.67 20.15
CA ASP A 556 11.22 -22.00 20.20
C ASP A 556 11.89 -22.38 21.54
N PRO A 557 13.11 -22.95 21.57
CA PRO A 557 13.77 -23.31 22.81
C PRO A 557 14.02 -22.06 23.65
N LYS A 558 13.82 -22.15 24.97
CA LYS A 558 14.17 -21.08 25.91
C LYS A 558 15.68 -20.90 25.87
N MET A 559 16.15 -19.79 25.29
CA MET A 559 17.57 -19.42 25.28
C MET A 559 17.79 -18.21 26.19
N SER A 560 18.86 -18.26 26.96
CA SER A 560 19.38 -17.16 27.78
C SER A 560 20.50 -16.43 27.03
N PHE A 561 20.92 -15.25 27.50
CA PHE A 561 22.10 -14.57 26.93
C PHE A 561 23.39 -15.39 27.04
N ARG A 562 23.48 -16.38 27.95
CA ARG A 562 24.64 -17.26 28.09
C ARG A 562 24.77 -18.29 26.97
N ASP A 563 23.69 -18.50 26.21
CA ASP A 563 23.64 -19.47 25.12
C ASP A 563 24.06 -18.87 23.77
N PHE A 564 24.48 -17.60 23.74
CA PHE A 564 24.87 -16.83 22.55
C PHE A 564 26.36 -16.45 22.50
#